data_AF-A0A450ULF3-F1
#
_entry.id   AF-A0A450ULF3-F1
#
_cell.length_a   1.000
_cell.length_b   1.000
_cell.length_c   1.000
_cell.angle_alpha   90.00
_cell.angle_beta   90.00
_cell.angle_gamma   90.00
#
_symmetry.space_group_name_H-M   'P 1'
#
loop_
_entity.id
_entity.type
_entity.pdbx_description
1 polymer ?
#
loop_
_entity_poly.entity_id
_entity_poly.type
_entity_poly.pdbx_seq_one_letter_code
_entity_poly.pdbx_strand_id
1 'polypeptide(L)'
;MDRGRTWTGYSGNPILDIGSKDFRDPKVFWYEPDRRWIMVLVLAAQREVSFYASPDLKHWEHLSNFGPVGAIGGAWECPDLFPLEVEGSPGLTRWVLQVNLDRRAVAGGSGGQYFIGNFDGRRFVPDEPQESFLPPPKGEVLSTFDEGIPVAWERKGRAFEIGPSSSVVGGLGSAASFTADYPAVAQQAPCSPPLFP
;
A
#
# COMPACT_ATOMS: atom_id res chain seq x y z
N MET A 1 7.44 -29.89 1.19
CA MET A 1 6.95 -28.64 0.58
C MET A 1 7.53 -28.50 -0.82
N ASP A 2 6.74 -28.09 -1.79
CA ASP A 2 7.07 -28.07 -3.22
C ASP A 2 7.49 -26.67 -3.73
N ARG A 3 8.10 -25.86 -2.85
CA ARG A 3 8.47 -24.46 -3.11
C ARG A 3 7.27 -23.55 -3.40
N GLY A 4 6.12 -23.82 -2.76
CA GLY A 4 4.94 -22.93 -2.78
C GLY A 4 4.01 -23.14 -3.98
N ARG A 5 4.06 -24.30 -4.64
CA ARG A 5 3.19 -24.61 -5.79
C ARG A 5 1.86 -25.20 -5.34
N THR A 6 1.85 -25.89 -4.20
CA THR A 6 0.65 -26.42 -3.57
C THR A 6 0.59 -26.01 -2.10
N TRP A 7 -0.64 -25.80 -1.62
CA TRP A 7 -0.94 -25.38 -0.26
C TRP A 7 -1.96 -26.34 0.34
N THR A 8 -1.73 -26.74 1.59
CA THR A 8 -2.71 -27.48 2.40
C THR A 8 -3.09 -26.58 3.56
N GLY A 9 -4.39 -26.29 3.71
CA GLY A 9 -4.89 -25.47 4.80
C GLY A 9 -4.59 -26.09 6.16
N TYR A 10 -4.31 -25.25 7.15
CA TYR A 10 -4.15 -25.72 8.53
C TYR A 10 -5.50 -26.16 9.10
N SER A 11 -5.56 -27.38 9.63
CA SER A 11 -6.81 -27.96 10.15
C SER A 11 -7.39 -27.23 11.36
N GLY A 12 -6.56 -26.47 12.07
CA GLY A 12 -6.98 -25.66 13.23
C GLY A 12 -7.39 -24.23 12.89
N ASN A 13 -7.63 -23.90 11.61
CA ASN A 13 -8.11 -22.57 11.23
C ASN A 13 -9.52 -22.29 11.80
N PRO A 14 -9.84 -21.02 12.14
CA PRO A 14 -8.97 -19.84 12.06
C PRO A 14 -7.92 -19.77 13.17
N ILE A 15 -6.73 -19.26 12.85
CA ILE A 15 -5.64 -19.03 13.83
C ILE A 15 -5.84 -17.76 14.69
N LEU A 16 -6.71 -16.86 14.24
CA LEU A 16 -7.04 -15.61 14.93
C LEU A 16 -8.42 -15.14 14.45
N ASP A 17 -9.36 -15.04 15.39
CA ASP A 17 -10.71 -14.50 15.15
C ASP A 17 -11.12 -13.64 16.35
N ILE A 18 -11.46 -12.39 16.06
CA ILE A 18 -11.92 -11.42 17.07
C ILE A 18 -13.42 -11.11 16.95
N GLY A 19 -14.16 -11.83 16.10
CA GLY A 19 -15.58 -11.62 15.86
C GLY A 19 -15.91 -10.37 15.03
N SER A 20 -14.92 -9.78 14.34
CA SER A 20 -15.09 -8.58 13.51
C SER A 20 -15.16 -8.93 12.02
N LYS A 21 -16.04 -8.25 11.28
CA LYS A 21 -16.13 -8.37 9.81
C LYS A 21 -15.09 -7.52 9.07
N ASP A 22 -14.45 -6.60 9.77
CA ASP A 22 -13.50 -5.61 9.23
C ASP A 22 -12.07 -5.85 9.72
N PHE A 23 -11.74 -7.11 10.01
CA PHE A 23 -10.43 -7.56 10.47
C PHE A 23 -9.73 -8.33 9.34
N ARG A 24 -8.78 -7.69 8.66
CA ARG A 24 -8.22 -8.22 7.41
C ARG A 24 -6.81 -7.71 7.08
N ASP A 25 -6.28 -8.23 5.98
CA ASP A 25 -5.02 -7.86 5.34
C ASP A 25 -3.77 -8.06 6.21
N PRO A 26 -3.49 -9.28 6.69
CA PRO A 26 -2.33 -9.53 7.54
C PRO A 26 -1.01 -9.48 6.76
N LYS A 27 -0.12 -8.57 7.16
CA LYS A 27 1.31 -8.61 6.88
C LYS A 27 2.03 -9.29 8.04
N VAL A 28 2.77 -10.36 7.75
CA VAL A 28 3.55 -11.09 8.77
C VAL A 28 5.05 -10.98 8.47
N PHE A 29 5.88 -10.83 9.51
CA PHE A 29 7.33 -10.87 9.40
C PHE A 29 7.99 -11.37 10.69
N TRP A 30 9.22 -11.85 10.58
CA TRP A 30 10.02 -12.26 11.74
C TRP A 30 10.70 -11.04 12.36
N TYR A 31 10.54 -10.85 13.67
CA TYR A 31 11.20 -9.79 14.42
C TYR A 31 12.36 -10.37 15.23
N GLU A 32 13.56 -10.24 14.70
CA GLU A 32 14.78 -10.82 15.27
C GLU A 32 15.04 -10.46 16.75
N PRO A 33 14.88 -9.19 17.20
CA PRO A 33 15.22 -8.82 18.58
C PRO A 33 14.49 -9.64 19.65
N ASP A 34 13.21 -9.98 19.41
CA ASP A 34 12.39 -10.76 20.34
C ASP A 34 12.18 -12.21 19.90
N ARG A 35 12.74 -12.61 18.76
CA ARG A 35 12.63 -13.95 18.17
C ARG A 35 11.18 -14.43 18.08
N ARG A 36 10.32 -13.59 17.51
CA ARG A 36 8.89 -13.88 17.33
C ARG A 36 8.38 -13.35 15.99
N TRP A 37 7.29 -13.91 15.52
CA TRP A 37 6.55 -13.37 14.38
C TRP A 37 5.70 -12.19 14.82
N ILE A 38 5.71 -11.13 14.03
CA ILE A 38 4.82 -9.99 14.17
C ILE A 38 3.82 -10.03 13.01
N MET A 39 2.54 -9.86 13.34
CA MET A 39 1.47 -9.65 12.38
C MET A 39 0.96 -8.22 12.54
N VAL A 40 0.82 -7.55 11.40
CA VAL A 40 0.26 -6.22 11.25
C VAL A 40 -0.96 -6.35 10.36
N LEU A 41 -2.11 -5.90 10.81
CA LEU A 41 -3.38 -6.00 10.08
C LEU A 41 -4.24 -4.78 10.36
N VAL A 42 -5.36 -4.63 9.66
CA VAL A 42 -6.27 -3.51 9.85
C VAL A 42 -7.55 -3.92 10.57
N LEU A 43 -7.98 -3.04 11.48
CA LEU A 43 -9.36 -2.88 11.91
C LEU A 43 -9.97 -1.81 11.00
N ALA A 44 -10.38 -2.22 9.80
CA ALA A 44 -10.61 -1.34 8.67
C ALA A 44 -11.71 -0.31 8.95
N ALA A 45 -12.78 -0.73 9.61
CA ALA A 45 -13.89 0.13 10.00
C ALA A 45 -13.60 0.99 11.24
N GLN A 46 -12.47 0.78 11.93
CA GLN A 46 -11.96 1.61 13.02
C GLN A 46 -10.90 2.60 12.51
N ARG A 47 -10.31 2.32 11.34
CA ARG A 47 -9.11 3.01 10.79
C ARG A 47 -7.94 2.90 11.75
N GLU A 48 -7.74 1.67 12.23
CA GLU A 48 -6.63 1.32 13.09
C GLU A 48 -5.83 0.19 12.47
N VAL A 49 -4.53 0.23 12.70
CA VAL A 49 -3.64 -0.92 12.55
C VAL A 49 -3.56 -1.64 13.88
N SER A 50 -3.65 -2.96 13.87
CA SER A 50 -3.53 -3.81 15.06
C SER A 50 -2.29 -4.71 14.94
N PHE A 51 -1.52 -4.79 16.02
CA PHE A 51 -0.27 -5.54 16.09
C PHE A 51 -0.45 -6.78 16.95
N TYR A 52 0.02 -7.93 16.46
CA TYR A 52 0.01 -9.20 17.17
C TYR A 52 1.38 -9.87 17.12
N ALA A 53 1.71 -10.66 18.15
CA ALA A 53 2.92 -11.49 18.19
C ALA A 53 2.56 -12.97 18.22
N SER A 54 3.40 -13.81 17.61
CA SER A 54 3.29 -15.26 17.70
C SER A 54 4.66 -15.95 17.74
N PRO A 55 4.87 -16.94 18.62
CA PRO A 55 6.06 -17.77 18.57
C PRO A 55 6.01 -18.83 17.45
N ASP A 56 4.83 -19.17 16.93
CA ASP A 56 4.62 -20.40 16.12
C ASP A 56 3.69 -20.23 14.90
N LEU A 57 3.30 -18.98 14.58
CA LEU A 57 2.34 -18.60 13.54
C LEU A 57 0.90 -19.10 13.75
N LYS A 58 0.59 -19.74 14.88
CA LYS A 58 -0.73 -20.31 15.18
C LYS A 58 -1.40 -19.62 16.36
N HIS A 59 -0.64 -19.35 17.41
CA HIS A 59 -1.13 -18.68 18.61
C HIS A 59 -0.69 -17.23 18.58
N TRP A 60 -1.65 -16.30 18.57
CA TRP A 60 -1.40 -14.87 18.43
C TRP A 60 -1.83 -14.11 19.69
N GLU A 61 -0.92 -13.29 20.22
CA GLU A 61 -1.17 -12.36 21.32
C GLU A 61 -1.34 -10.95 20.76
N HIS A 62 -2.41 -10.25 21.12
CA HIS A 62 -2.58 -8.82 20.80
C HIS A 62 -1.55 -7.99 21.56
N LEU A 63 -0.91 -7.03 20.88
CA LEU A 63 0.13 -6.17 21.46
C LEU A 63 -0.35 -4.74 21.65
N SER A 64 -0.78 -4.09 20.57
CA SER A 64 -1.24 -2.71 20.57
C SER A 64 -2.03 -2.39 19.30
N ASN A 65 -2.65 -1.20 19.26
CA ASN A 65 -3.22 -0.60 18.06
C ASN A 65 -2.55 0.76 17.77
N PHE A 66 -2.62 1.20 16.51
CA PHE A 66 -2.22 2.52 16.06
C PHE A 66 -3.32 3.14 15.20
N GLY A 67 -3.61 4.43 15.43
CA GLY A 67 -4.69 5.17 14.78
C GLY A 67 -5.91 5.40 15.69
N PRO A 68 -6.97 6.04 15.18
CA PRO A 68 -7.06 6.67 13.86
C PRO A 68 -6.29 7.99 13.79
N VAL A 69 -5.48 8.18 12.74
CA VAL A 69 -4.70 9.41 12.48
C VAL A 69 -4.49 9.60 10.97
N GLY A 70 -4.08 10.78 10.50
CA GLY A 70 -3.90 10.98 9.06
C GLY A 70 -5.22 10.83 8.28
N ALA A 71 -5.16 10.32 7.04
CA ALA A 71 -6.36 10.15 6.21
C ALA A 71 -7.30 9.09 6.78
N ILE A 72 -8.54 9.49 7.06
CA ILE A 72 -9.56 8.64 7.70
C ILE A 72 -10.89 8.62 6.93
N GLY A 73 -10.90 9.19 5.71
CA GLY A 73 -12.12 9.32 4.91
C GLY A 73 -12.68 8.00 4.36
N GLY A 74 -11.82 6.99 4.21
CA GLY A 74 -12.13 5.63 3.79
C GLY A 74 -11.82 4.58 4.85
N ALA A 75 -12.07 3.32 4.53
CA ALA A 75 -11.59 2.19 5.33
C ALA A 75 -10.08 2.03 5.14
N TRP A 76 -9.37 1.67 6.20
CA TRP A 76 -7.94 1.34 6.09
C TRP A 76 -7.75 -0.10 5.61
N GLU A 77 -6.83 -0.30 4.68
CA GLU A 77 -6.55 -1.57 4.01
C GLU A 77 -5.05 -1.77 3.82
N CYS A 78 -4.64 -3.02 3.62
CA CYS A 78 -3.28 -3.41 3.21
C CYS A 78 -2.16 -2.71 4.00
N PRO A 79 -2.06 -2.90 5.33
CA PRO A 79 -0.98 -2.34 6.10
C PRO A 79 0.35 -3.03 5.76
N ASP A 80 1.43 -2.26 5.81
CA ASP A 80 2.79 -2.80 5.80
C ASP A 80 3.66 -2.08 6.83
N LEU A 81 4.60 -2.80 7.42
CA LEU A 81 5.53 -2.28 8.42
C LEU A 81 6.92 -2.83 8.13
N PHE A 82 7.86 -1.94 7.84
CA PHE A 82 9.23 -2.33 7.52
C PHE A 82 10.25 -1.28 8.00
N PRO A 83 11.47 -1.70 8.35
CA PRO A 83 12.55 -0.79 8.69
C PRO A 83 13.25 -0.27 7.42
N LEU A 84 13.71 0.97 7.48
CA LEU A 84 14.62 1.58 6.52
C LEU A 84 15.78 2.25 7.26
N GLU A 85 16.99 2.11 6.71
CA GLU A 85 18.14 2.88 7.16
C GLU A 85 18.05 4.32 6.66
N VAL A 86 18.38 5.29 7.52
CA VAL A 86 18.37 6.70 7.16
C VAL A 86 19.66 7.04 6.41
N GLU A 87 19.51 7.54 5.18
CA GLU A 87 20.64 7.96 4.35
C GLU A 87 21.53 8.98 5.08
N GLY A 88 22.85 8.80 4.98
CA GLY A 88 23.83 9.66 5.65
C GLY A 88 23.91 9.50 7.17
N SER A 89 23.12 8.60 7.78
CA SER A 89 23.10 8.33 9.22
C SER A 89 23.27 6.84 9.53
N PRO A 90 24.48 6.26 9.38
CA PRO A 90 24.72 4.84 9.59
C PRO A 90 24.24 4.36 10.97
N GLY A 91 23.53 3.24 11.00
CA GLY A 91 22.96 2.66 12.22
C GLY A 91 21.67 3.31 12.70
N LEU A 92 21.24 4.42 12.10
CA LEU A 92 19.92 4.99 12.36
C LEU A 92 18.88 4.29 11.47
N THR A 93 18.02 3.49 12.10
CA THR A 93 16.87 2.88 11.43
C THR A 93 15.60 3.63 11.81
N ARG A 94 14.69 3.77 10.84
CA ARG A 94 13.30 4.19 11.07
C ARG A 94 12.36 3.15 10.53
N TRP A 95 11.23 3.00 11.21
CA TRP A 95 10.15 2.14 10.79
C TRP A 95 9.14 2.96 9.99
N VAL A 96 8.75 2.43 8.84
CA VAL A 96 7.69 2.99 8.01
C VAL A 96 6.45 2.11 8.16
N LEU A 97 5.38 2.68 8.70
CA LEU A 97 4.05 2.08 8.72
C LEU A 97 3.24 2.65 7.57
N GLN A 98 2.95 1.85 6.56
CA GLN A 98 2.10 2.21 5.43
C GLN A 98 0.68 1.67 5.64
N VAL A 99 -0.33 2.43 5.24
CA VAL A 99 -1.72 1.95 5.12
C VAL A 99 -2.37 2.54 3.87
N ASN A 100 -3.27 1.79 3.25
CA ASN A 100 -4.05 2.26 2.10
C ASN A 100 -5.48 2.60 2.51
N LEU A 101 -6.15 3.41 1.70
CA LEU A 101 -7.57 3.71 1.79
C LEU A 101 -8.29 3.25 0.54
N ASP A 102 -9.46 2.65 0.72
CA ASP A 102 -10.35 2.24 -0.35
C ASP A 102 -10.94 3.42 -1.13
N ARG A 103 -11.20 4.54 -0.44
CA ARG A 103 -11.74 5.78 -0.99
C ARG A 103 -11.33 6.99 -0.17
N ARG A 104 -11.50 8.18 -0.76
CA ARG A 104 -11.22 9.47 -0.11
C ARG A 104 -9.80 9.52 0.47
N ALA A 105 -8.86 8.93 -0.24
CA ALA A 105 -7.45 9.20 -0.03
C ALA A 105 -7.17 10.69 -0.26
N VAL A 106 -5.99 11.14 0.17
CA VAL A 106 -5.54 12.53 0.05
C VAL A 106 -5.68 13.05 -1.39
N ALA A 107 -5.30 12.24 -2.38
CA ALA A 107 -5.41 12.59 -3.80
C ALA A 107 -6.81 12.36 -4.43
N GLY A 108 -7.82 11.98 -3.63
CA GLY A 108 -9.09 11.45 -4.12
C GLY A 108 -9.01 9.95 -4.46
N GLY A 109 -10.17 9.30 -4.65
CA GLY A 109 -10.23 7.86 -4.93
C GLY A 109 -9.56 6.99 -3.85
N SER A 110 -9.02 5.85 -4.24
CA SER A 110 -8.15 5.00 -3.42
C SER A 110 -6.72 5.54 -3.37
N GLY A 111 -5.98 5.31 -2.29
CA GLY A 111 -4.59 5.75 -2.21
C GLY A 111 -3.90 5.38 -0.90
N GLY A 112 -2.58 5.52 -0.87
CA GLY A 112 -1.74 5.19 0.29
C GLY A 112 -1.39 6.41 1.15
N GLN A 113 -1.12 6.15 2.42
CA GLN A 113 -0.42 7.05 3.33
C GLN A 113 0.61 6.26 4.14
N TYR A 114 1.57 6.96 4.75
CA TYR A 114 2.58 6.34 5.59
C TYR A 114 2.92 7.21 6.79
N PHE A 115 3.45 6.55 7.82
CA PHE A 115 3.92 7.15 9.05
C PHE A 115 5.36 6.70 9.29
N ILE A 116 6.23 7.63 9.66
CA ILE A 116 7.63 7.34 10.01
C ILE A 116 7.75 7.40 11.53
N GLY A 117 8.43 6.41 12.10
CA GLY A 117 8.62 6.34 13.54
C GLY A 117 9.50 5.19 14.00
N ASN A 118 9.21 4.71 15.21
CA ASN A 118 9.88 3.57 15.82
C ASN A 118 8.90 2.44 16.10
N PHE A 119 9.36 1.20 15.95
CA PHE A 119 8.64 0.00 16.36
C PHE A 119 9.51 -0.80 17.33
N ASP A 120 9.01 -1.00 18.55
CA ASP A 120 9.73 -1.66 19.65
C ASP A 120 9.45 -3.17 19.74
N GLY A 121 8.85 -3.75 18.70
CA GLY A 121 8.39 -5.15 18.71
C GLY A 121 6.99 -5.32 19.29
N ARG A 122 6.38 -4.26 19.84
CA ARG A 122 5.02 -4.29 20.41
C ARG A 122 4.13 -3.18 19.86
N ARG A 123 4.62 -1.94 19.81
CA ARG A 123 3.88 -0.75 19.38
C ARG A 123 4.67 0.07 18.38
N PHE A 124 3.94 0.72 17.48
CA PHE A 124 4.49 1.76 16.60
C PHE A 124 4.27 3.14 17.23
N VAL A 125 5.33 3.94 17.29
CA VAL A 125 5.31 5.32 17.79
C VAL A 125 5.82 6.24 16.68
N PRO A 126 4.98 7.14 16.13
CA PRO A 126 5.40 8.08 15.10
C PRO A 126 6.40 9.09 15.67
N ASP A 127 7.35 9.54 14.86
CA ASP A 127 8.35 10.52 15.28
C ASP A 127 7.74 11.89 15.59
N GLU A 128 6.76 12.30 14.79
CA GLU A 128 6.04 13.57 14.95
C GLU A 128 4.61 13.36 15.44
N PRO A 129 4.05 14.27 16.27
CA PRO A 129 2.63 14.27 16.59
C PRO A 129 1.81 14.29 15.31
N GLN A 130 0.94 13.30 15.13
CA GLN A 130 0.09 13.23 13.95
C GLN A 130 -1.06 14.21 14.14
N GLU A 131 -1.13 15.24 13.29
CA GLU A 131 -2.27 16.16 13.31
C GLU A 131 -3.57 15.41 12.97
N SER A 132 -4.65 15.83 13.61
CA SER A 132 -5.99 15.43 13.17
C SER A 132 -6.20 15.95 11.76
N PHE A 133 -6.49 15.05 10.81
CA PHE A 133 -6.58 15.31 9.39
C PHE A 133 -7.14 16.70 9.03
N LEU A 134 -6.28 17.57 8.49
CA LEU A 134 -6.73 18.65 7.63
C LEU A 134 -6.87 18.04 6.23
N PRO A 135 -8.00 18.25 5.52
CA PRO A 135 -8.06 17.85 4.13
C PRO A 135 -6.87 18.51 3.40
N PRO A 136 -6.19 17.78 2.50
CA PRO A 136 -5.15 18.40 1.70
C PRO A 136 -5.70 19.66 1.04
N PRO A 137 -4.89 20.73 0.93
CA PRO A 137 -5.31 21.90 0.18
C PRO A 137 -5.82 21.43 -1.18
N LYS A 138 -6.97 21.95 -1.62
CA LYS A 138 -7.54 21.60 -2.92
C LYS A 138 -6.46 21.80 -3.97
N GLY A 139 -5.92 20.71 -4.49
CA GLY A 139 -5.03 20.73 -5.64
C GLY A 139 -5.81 21.11 -6.89
N GLU A 140 -5.14 21.75 -7.83
CA GLU A 140 -5.67 21.93 -9.17
C GLU A 140 -5.52 20.61 -9.94
N VAL A 141 -6.62 20.05 -10.42
CA VAL A 141 -6.62 18.85 -11.25
C VAL A 141 -6.12 19.25 -12.64
N LEU A 142 -4.91 18.81 -13.01
CA LEU A 142 -4.34 19.08 -14.34
C LEU A 142 -4.87 18.11 -15.42
N SER A 143 -5.17 16.85 -15.03
CA SER A 143 -5.83 15.83 -15.86
C SER A 143 -6.27 14.64 -15.01
N THR A 144 -7.28 13.87 -15.44
CA THR A 144 -7.71 12.62 -14.79
C THR A 144 -7.85 11.49 -15.82
N PHE A 145 -7.86 10.24 -15.34
CA PHE A 145 -8.14 9.07 -16.20
C PHE A 145 -9.60 9.04 -16.69
N ASP A 146 -10.52 9.64 -15.94
CA ASP A 146 -11.96 9.62 -16.23
C ASP A 146 -12.39 10.71 -17.23
N GLU A 147 -11.64 11.82 -17.29
CA GLU A 147 -11.97 12.98 -18.15
C GLU A 147 -11.14 13.03 -19.46
N GLY A 148 -10.24 12.07 -19.66
CA GLY A 148 -9.37 11.99 -20.83
C GLY A 148 -8.17 12.93 -20.74
N ILE A 149 -7.03 12.49 -21.30
CA ILE A 149 -5.79 13.28 -21.33
C ILE A 149 -6.00 14.48 -22.28
N PRO A 150 -5.75 15.73 -21.84
CA PRO A 150 -5.81 16.90 -22.71
C PRO A 150 -4.94 16.70 -23.96
N VAL A 151 -5.53 17.02 -25.11
CA VAL A 151 -5.04 16.79 -26.47
C VAL A 151 -3.73 17.53 -26.78
N ALA A 152 -2.59 16.98 -26.34
CA ALA A 152 -1.26 17.38 -26.82
C ALA A 152 -0.24 16.22 -26.87
N TRP A 153 -0.63 15.02 -26.45
CA TRP A 153 0.25 13.85 -26.43
C TRP A 153 0.07 13.01 -27.69
N GLU A 154 1.14 12.86 -28.47
CA GLU A 154 1.19 11.93 -29.60
C GLU A 154 1.47 10.52 -29.08
N ARG A 155 0.52 9.61 -29.25
CA ARG A 155 0.66 8.20 -28.85
C ARG A 155 1.52 7.44 -29.87
N LYS A 156 2.68 6.91 -29.46
CA LYS A 156 3.50 5.96 -30.27
C LYS A 156 3.50 4.56 -29.66
N GLY A 157 3.25 3.55 -30.51
CA GLY A 157 3.29 2.12 -30.14
C GLY A 157 1.92 1.51 -29.76
N ARG A 158 1.93 0.19 -29.52
CA ARG A 158 0.72 -0.63 -29.27
C ARG A 158 0.48 -0.98 -27.79
N ALA A 159 1.23 -0.37 -26.87
CA ALA A 159 1.20 -0.70 -25.43
C ALA A 159 -0.19 -0.59 -24.77
N PHE A 160 -1.13 0.13 -25.39
CA PHE A 160 -2.49 0.35 -24.88
C PHE A 160 -3.57 -0.01 -25.91
N GLU A 161 -3.31 -0.91 -26.87
CA GLU A 161 -4.36 -1.38 -27.78
C GLU A 161 -5.43 -2.13 -26.99
N ILE A 162 -6.69 -1.70 -27.12
CA ILE A 162 -7.83 -2.36 -26.50
C ILE A 162 -8.36 -3.37 -27.52
N GLY A 163 -8.26 -4.66 -27.20
CA GLY A 163 -8.84 -5.76 -27.97
C GLY A 163 -9.35 -6.85 -27.02
N PRO A 164 -10.29 -7.72 -27.46
CA PRO A 164 -10.77 -8.80 -26.62
C PRO A 164 -9.62 -9.77 -26.30
N SER A 165 -9.38 -10.04 -25.02
CA SER A 165 -8.50 -11.12 -24.58
C SER A 165 -9.30 -12.41 -24.51
N SER A 166 -8.78 -13.49 -25.10
CA SER A 166 -9.50 -14.78 -25.21
C SER A 166 -9.42 -15.63 -23.93
N SER A 167 -8.78 -15.16 -22.85
CA SER A 167 -8.58 -16.00 -21.67
C SER A 167 -8.18 -15.23 -20.41
N VAL A 168 -9.12 -14.50 -19.79
CA VAL A 168 -9.13 -14.28 -18.34
C VAL A 168 -10.60 -14.25 -17.88
N VAL A 169 -11.07 -15.35 -17.31
CA VAL A 169 -12.32 -15.38 -16.52
C VAL A 169 -11.90 -15.50 -15.06
N GLY A 170 -11.81 -14.35 -14.38
CA GLY A 170 -11.39 -14.27 -12.98
C GLY A 170 -11.24 -12.80 -12.57
N GLY A 171 -12.36 -12.15 -12.28
CA GLY A 171 -12.42 -10.71 -12.00
C GLY A 171 -11.94 -10.35 -10.60
N LEU A 172 -10.84 -9.60 -10.52
CA LEU A 172 -10.90 -8.32 -9.81
C LEU A 172 -11.54 -7.33 -10.78
N GLY A 173 -12.50 -6.53 -10.30
CA GLY A 173 -13.32 -5.64 -11.13
C GLY A 173 -12.53 -4.83 -12.16
N SER A 174 -13.18 -4.52 -13.28
CA SER A 174 -12.67 -3.90 -14.52
C SER A 174 -11.26 -3.31 -14.46
N ALA A 175 -10.24 -4.16 -14.57
CA ALA A 175 -8.89 -3.76 -14.90
C ALA A 175 -8.43 -4.65 -16.04
N ALA A 176 -8.25 -4.04 -17.22
CA ALA A 176 -7.66 -4.71 -18.37
C ALA A 176 -6.26 -5.23 -17.99
N SER A 177 -6.03 -6.53 -18.19
CA SER A 177 -4.73 -7.16 -17.97
C SER A 177 -3.73 -6.75 -19.06
N PHE A 178 -2.57 -6.23 -18.68
CA PHE A 178 -1.47 -5.91 -19.60
C PHE A 178 -0.31 -6.90 -19.41
N THR A 179 0.23 -7.44 -20.51
CA THR A 179 1.54 -8.12 -20.53
C THR A 179 2.56 -7.23 -21.22
N ALA A 180 3.69 -6.95 -20.58
CA ALA A 180 4.78 -6.16 -21.13
C ALA A 180 6.01 -7.04 -21.36
N ASP A 181 6.45 -7.15 -22.62
CA ASP A 181 7.82 -7.51 -22.98
C ASP A 181 8.51 -6.23 -23.52
N TYR A 182 9.65 -5.88 -22.91
CA TYR A 182 10.46 -4.65 -23.15
C TYR A 182 11.27 -4.67 -24.47
N PRO A 183 11.97 -3.58 -24.89
CA PRO A 183 12.14 -2.25 -24.28
C PRO A 183 11.78 -1.08 -25.23
N ALA A 184 11.42 0.09 -24.67
CA ALA A 184 11.34 1.34 -25.45
C ALA A 184 12.07 2.48 -24.73
N VAL A 185 12.92 3.19 -25.47
CA VAL A 185 13.65 4.39 -25.03
C VAL A 185 12.82 5.62 -25.42
N ALA A 186 12.57 6.52 -24.47
CA ALA A 186 11.99 7.83 -24.77
C ALA A 186 13.09 8.83 -25.14
N GLN A 187 12.94 9.51 -26.28
CA GLN A 187 13.74 10.69 -26.63
C GLN A 187 12.82 11.91 -26.78
N GLN A 188 13.29 13.04 -26.27
CA GLN A 188 12.62 14.33 -26.34
C GLN A 188 12.93 15.00 -27.69
N ALA A 189 11.92 15.52 -28.38
CA ALA A 189 12.13 16.29 -29.62
C ALA A 189 12.71 17.68 -29.31
N PRO A 190 13.62 18.24 -30.13
CA PRO A 190 14.19 19.56 -29.89
C PRO A 190 13.19 20.68 -30.19
N CYS A 191 13.07 21.64 -29.27
CA CYS A 191 12.32 22.88 -29.48
C CYS A 191 13.09 23.82 -30.41
N SER A 192 12.45 24.32 -31.46
CA SER A 192 12.96 25.45 -32.26
C SER A 192 12.86 26.76 -31.46
N PRO A 193 13.85 27.66 -31.55
CA PRO A 193 13.80 28.95 -30.84
C PRO A 193 12.88 29.96 -31.55
N PRO A 194 12.30 30.93 -30.82
CA PRO A 194 11.44 31.95 -31.41
C PRO A 194 12.27 33.02 -32.16
N LEU A 195 11.78 33.42 -33.33
CA LEU A 195 12.22 34.62 -34.04
C LEU A 195 11.56 35.85 -33.38
N PHE A 196 12.35 36.76 -32.83
CA PHE A 196 11.90 38.11 -32.47
C PHE A 196 12.06 39.05 -33.68
N PRO A 197 11.17 40.03 -33.87
CA PRO A 197 11.48 41.22 -34.67
C PRO A 197 12.42 42.18 -33.92
#